data_AF-A0A6G9CUX3-F1
#
_entry.id   AF-A0A6G9CUX3-F1
#
_cell.length_a   1.000
_cell.length_b   1.000
_cell.length_c   1.000
_cell.angle_alpha   90.00
_cell.angle_beta   90.00
_cell.angle_gamma   90.00
#
_symmetry.space_group_name_H-M   'P 1'
#
loop_
_entity.id
_entity.type
_entity.pdbx_description
1 polymer ?
#
loop_
_entity_poly.entity_id
_entity_poly.type
_entity_poly.pdbx_seq_one_letter_code
_entity_poly.pdbx_strand_id
1 'polypeptide(L)'
;MVLQKTPVSFDVSVWELFWPLMVGARLVVADPGGHRDPVYLVGVIERWGVSVVHFVPSMLEVFVGELSVGELGVGCSGLRRVFVSGEGLSSVLAGGLRGCVVRSW
;
A
#
# COMPACT_ATOMS: atom_id res chain seq x y z
N MET A 1 0.29 -4.95 -10.64
CA MET A 1 0.40 -5.90 -9.52
C MET A 1 -0.26 -5.31 -8.28
N VAL A 2 -1.10 -6.09 -7.61
CA VAL A 2 -1.82 -5.68 -6.39
C VAL A 2 -1.24 -6.45 -5.20
N LEU A 3 -1.01 -5.76 -4.08
CA LEU A 3 -0.60 -6.39 -2.82
C LEU A 3 -1.85 -6.74 -1.99
N GLN A 4 -2.04 -8.02 -1.72
CA GLN A 4 -2.93 -8.50 -0.68
C GLN A 4 -2.13 -8.57 0.62
N LYS A 5 -2.49 -7.70 1.56
CA LYS A 5 -1.90 -7.68 2.91
C LYS A 5 -2.97 -7.61 3.98
N THR A 6 -4.16 -7.14 3.63
CA THR A 6 -5.22 -6.87 4.59
C THR A 6 -5.81 -8.19 5.08
N PRO A 7 -5.90 -8.43 6.40
CA PRO A 7 -6.45 -9.68 6.92
C PRO A 7 -7.84 -9.97 6.33
N VAL A 8 -8.12 -11.24 6.02
CA VAL A 8 -9.36 -11.67 5.35
C VAL A 8 -10.64 -11.41 6.15
N SER A 9 -10.51 -11.04 7.42
CA SER A 9 -11.60 -10.60 8.28
C SER A 9 -12.08 -9.16 8.00
N PHE A 10 -11.36 -8.39 7.18
CA PHE A 10 -11.73 -7.03 6.78
C PHE A 10 -12.21 -7.00 5.32
N ASP A 11 -13.19 -6.16 5.03
CA ASP A 11 -13.84 -5.99 3.73
C ASP A 11 -12.86 -5.58 2.61
N VAL A 12 -11.85 -4.77 2.92
CA VAL A 12 -10.78 -4.37 1.99
C VAL A 12 -10.07 -5.58 1.37
N SER A 13 -9.93 -6.68 2.11
CA SER A 13 -9.29 -7.90 1.60
C SER A 13 -10.00 -8.49 0.37
N VAL A 14 -11.32 -8.25 0.24
CA VAL A 14 -12.14 -8.77 -0.85
C VAL A 14 -11.65 -8.20 -2.18
N TRP A 15 -11.51 -6.88 -2.29
CA TRP A 15 -11.06 -6.30 -3.55
C TRP A 15 -9.56 -6.52 -3.77
N GLU A 16 -8.73 -6.61 -2.71
CA GLU A 16 -7.32 -7.01 -2.84
C GLU A 16 -7.18 -8.40 -3.48
N LEU A 17 -8.05 -9.35 -3.11
CA LEU A 17 -8.05 -10.72 -3.62
C LEU A 17 -8.65 -10.83 -5.03
N PHE A 18 -9.85 -10.30 -5.24
CA PHE A 18 -10.62 -10.60 -6.46
C PHE A 18 -10.35 -9.64 -7.60
N TRP A 19 -10.13 -8.35 -7.34
CA TRP A 19 -9.91 -7.37 -8.40
C TRP A 19 -8.73 -7.72 -9.34
N PRO A 20 -7.53 -8.07 -8.84
CA PRO A 20 -6.44 -8.44 -9.74
C PRO A 20 -6.76 -9.67 -10.59
N LEU A 21 -7.46 -10.66 -10.02
CA LEU A 21 -7.84 -11.89 -10.73
C LEU A 21 -8.85 -11.62 -11.86
N MET A 22 -9.80 -10.70 -11.64
CA MET A 22 -10.80 -10.32 -12.64
C MET A 22 -10.19 -9.63 -13.87
N VAL A 23 -9.07 -8.93 -13.71
CA VAL A 23 -8.43 -8.14 -14.79
C VAL A 23 -7.14 -8.76 -15.32
N GLY A 24 -6.80 -9.98 -14.90
CA GLY A 24 -5.55 -10.66 -15.30
C GLY A 24 -4.27 -10.01 -14.73
N ALA A 25 -4.39 -9.24 -13.65
CA ALA A 25 -3.23 -8.66 -12.98
C ALA A 25 -2.61 -9.64 -11.98
N ARG A 26 -1.31 -9.48 -11.73
CA ARG A 26 -0.58 -10.27 -10.73
C ARG A 26 -0.95 -9.85 -9.30
N LEU A 27 -1.22 -10.84 -8.46
CA LEU A 27 -1.41 -10.70 -7.01
C LEU A 27 -0.12 -11.06 -6.27
N VAL A 28 0.27 -10.25 -5.31
CA VAL A 28 1.32 -10.55 -4.32
C VAL A 28 0.67 -10.68 -2.96
N VAL A 29 0.97 -11.75 -2.26
CA VAL A 29 0.44 -12.03 -0.93
C VAL A 29 1.53 -11.73 0.08
N ALA A 30 1.25 -10.84 1.03
CA ALA A 30 2.16 -10.56 2.14
C ALA A 30 2.24 -11.76 3.10
N ASP A 31 3.38 -11.91 3.75
CA ASP A 31 3.56 -12.90 4.80
C ASP A 31 2.60 -12.63 5.97
N PRO A 32 2.21 -13.67 6.73
CA PRO A 32 1.39 -13.51 7.92
C PRO A 32 1.96 -12.45 8.87
N GLY A 33 1.16 -11.45 9.20
CA GLY A 33 1.57 -10.34 10.07
C GLY A 33 2.36 -9.21 9.39
N GLY A 34 2.85 -9.40 8.16
CA GLY A 34 3.67 -8.41 7.44
C GLY A 34 2.96 -7.09 7.16
N HIS A 35 1.63 -7.06 7.20
CA HIS A 35 0.82 -5.84 7.04
C HIS A 35 1.04 -4.77 8.12
N ARG A 36 1.71 -5.10 9.24
CA ARG A 36 2.02 -4.20 10.35
C ARG A 36 3.44 -3.65 10.32
N ASP A 37 4.29 -4.19 9.45
CA ASP A 37 5.70 -3.85 9.37
C ASP A 37 5.94 -2.96 8.14
N PRO A 38 6.19 -1.64 8.32
CA PRO A 38 6.35 -0.72 7.21
C PRO A 38 7.63 -0.99 6.41
N VAL A 39 8.72 -1.44 7.05
CA VAL A 39 9.99 -1.76 6.39
C VAL A 39 9.83 -2.99 5.50
N TYR A 40 9.16 -4.01 6.02
CA TYR A 40 8.78 -5.19 5.23
C TYR A 40 7.93 -4.80 4.02
N LEU A 41 6.93 -3.94 4.20
CA LEU A 41 6.05 -3.52 3.10
C LEU A 41 6.82 -2.77 2.01
N VAL A 42 7.75 -1.87 2.36
CA VAL A 42 8.65 -1.22 1.40
C VAL A 42 9.44 -2.27 0.62
N GLY A 43 10.07 -3.22 1.32
CA GLY A 43 10.85 -4.28 0.68
C GLY A 43 10.03 -5.17 -0.26
N VAL A 44 8.79 -5.50 0.08
CA VAL A 44 7.86 -6.26 -0.79
C VAL A 44 7.46 -5.43 -2.01
N ILE A 45 7.13 -4.17 -1.80
CA ILE A 45 6.73 -3.25 -2.87
C ILE A 45 7.83 -3.12 -3.92
N GLU A 46 9.06 -2.92 -3.48
CA GLU A 46 10.22 -2.76 -4.35
C GLU A 46 10.60 -4.07 -5.03
N ARG A 47 10.75 -5.16 -4.26
CA ARG A 47 11.17 -6.47 -4.77
C ARG A 47 10.24 -6.99 -5.87
N TRP A 48 8.94 -6.78 -5.71
CA TRP A 48 7.94 -7.32 -6.64
C TRP A 48 7.38 -6.29 -7.62
N GLY A 49 7.70 -5.00 -7.46
CA GLY A 49 7.13 -3.95 -8.30
C GLY A 49 5.63 -3.80 -8.09
N VAL A 50 5.17 -3.80 -6.84
CA VAL A 50 3.76 -3.61 -6.48
C VAL A 50 3.30 -2.25 -6.98
N SER A 51 2.16 -2.23 -7.68
CA SER A 51 1.61 -1.00 -8.28
C SER A 51 0.37 -0.46 -7.59
N VAL A 52 -0.28 -1.29 -6.78
CA VAL A 52 -1.49 -0.96 -6.04
C VAL A 52 -1.39 -1.50 -4.63
N VAL A 53 -1.67 -0.66 -3.65
CA VAL A 53 -1.75 -1.01 -2.23
C VAL A 53 -2.88 -0.24 -1.55
N HIS A 54 -3.36 -0.77 -0.42
CA HIS A 54 -4.27 -0.10 0.50
C HIS A 54 -3.57 0.26 1.81
N PHE A 55 -3.94 1.35 2.45
CA PHE A 55 -3.58 1.63 3.84
C PHE A 55 -4.77 2.20 4.62
N VAL A 56 -4.79 1.99 5.93
CA VAL A 56 -5.49 2.92 6.84
C VAL A 56 -4.60 4.14 7.08
N PRO A 57 -5.14 5.36 7.29
CA PRO A 57 -4.34 6.56 7.48
C PRO A 57 -3.21 6.44 8.50
N SER A 58 -3.47 5.89 9.69
CA SER A 58 -2.46 5.63 10.72
C SER A 58 -1.25 4.83 10.21
N MET A 59 -1.48 3.73 9.49
CA MET A 59 -0.41 2.92 8.91
C MET A 59 0.28 3.62 7.73
N LEU A 60 -0.47 4.42 6.96
CA LEU A 60 0.11 5.19 5.86
C LEU A 60 1.10 6.24 6.38
N GLU A 61 0.81 6.89 7.50
CA GLU A 61 1.72 7.86 8.12
C GLU A 61 3.05 7.22 8.51
N VAL A 62 3.01 6.06 9.16
CA VAL A 62 4.21 5.28 9.51
C VAL A 62 4.98 4.89 8.24
N PHE A 63 4.28 4.39 7.22
CA PHE A 63 4.89 4.00 5.95
C PHE A 63 5.59 5.15 5.24
N VAL A 64 4.97 6.34 5.18
CA VAL A 64 5.58 7.55 4.61
C VAL A 64 6.78 8.03 5.43
N GLY A 65 6.73 7.86 6.75
CA GLY A 65 7.87 8.10 7.65
C GLY A 65 9.09 7.26 7.25
N GLU A 66 8.91 5.95 7.06
CA GLU A 66 9.99 5.04 6.64
C GLU A 66 10.57 5.40 5.26
N LEU A 67 9.71 5.80 4.32
CA LEU A 67 10.16 6.27 3.00
C LEU A 67 11.02 7.55 3.07
N SER A 68 10.83 8.37 4.10
CA SER A 68 11.52 9.66 4.27
C SER A 68 12.88 9.53 4.99
N VAL A 69 13.08 8.46 5.76
CA VAL A 69 14.26 8.25 6.62
C VAL A 69 15.34 7.40 5.94
N GLY A 70 14.97 6.50 5.03
CA GLY A 70 15.94 5.63 4.35
C GLY A 70 16.75 6.32 3.25
N GLU A 71 17.98 5.86 3.01
CA GLU A 71 18.79 6.09 1.78
C GLU A 71 18.10 5.63 0.48
N LEU A 72 16.80 5.30 0.54
CA LEU A 72 15.89 5.05 -0.57
C LEU A 72 15.46 6.38 -1.19
N GLY A 73 16.43 7.14 -1.72
CA GLY A 73 16.19 8.23 -2.69
C GLY A 73 15.51 7.76 -3.99
N VAL A 74 15.09 6.50 -4.04
CA VAL A 74 14.32 5.85 -5.10
C VAL A 74 12.94 5.58 -4.52
N GLY A 75 12.03 6.55 -4.65
CA GLY A 75 10.63 6.37 -4.27
C GLY A 75 10.05 5.10 -4.89
N CYS A 76 9.06 4.49 -4.23
CA CYS A 76 8.38 3.25 -4.63
C CYS A 76 8.04 3.22 -6.14
N SER A 77 9.00 2.86 -6.99
CA SER A 77 9.01 3.18 -8.42
C SER A 77 7.98 2.36 -9.21
N GLY A 78 7.44 1.32 -8.59
CA GLY A 78 6.30 0.55 -9.08
C GLY A 78 4.93 1.10 -8.69
N LEU A 79 4.84 1.91 -7.64
CA LEU A 79 3.59 2.25 -6.97
C LEU A 79 2.85 3.36 -7.70
N ARG A 80 1.61 3.08 -8.11
CA ARG A 80 0.79 3.98 -8.96
C ARG A 80 -0.50 4.40 -8.28
N ARG A 81 -1.08 3.53 -7.45
CA ARG A 81 -2.35 3.77 -6.75
C ARG A 81 -2.22 3.38 -5.28
N VAL A 82 -2.56 4.32 -4.42
CA VAL A 82 -2.70 4.10 -2.98
C VAL A 82 -4.16 4.32 -2.62
N PHE A 83 -4.82 3.29 -2.13
CA PHE A 83 -6.15 3.43 -1.56
C PHE A 83 -6.03 3.69 -0.07
N VAL A 84 -6.83 4.60 0.44
CA VAL A 84 -6.88 4.91 1.87
C VAL A 84 -8.32 4.87 2.34
N SER A 85 -8.60 4.16 3.42
CA SER A 85 -9.95 4.12 4.02
C SER A 85 -9.89 3.73 5.50
N GLY A 86 -11.03 3.81 6.20
CA GLY A 86 -11.19 3.33 7.57
C GLY A 86 -10.91 4.37 8.67
N GLU A 87 -10.25 5.48 8.37
CA GLU A 87 -10.05 6.61 9.29
C GLU A 87 -10.07 7.94 8.53
N GLY A 88 -10.05 9.07 9.25
CA GLY A 88 -9.97 10.40 8.64
C GLY A 88 -8.61 10.64 7.99
N LEU A 89 -8.60 10.93 6.68
CA LEU A 89 -7.37 11.27 5.95
C LEU A 89 -7.05 12.77 6.08
N SER A 90 -5.91 13.08 6.72
CA SER A 90 -5.39 14.45 6.76
C SER A 90 -4.87 14.91 5.39
N SER A 91 -5.10 16.18 5.04
CA SER A 91 -4.60 16.81 3.82
C SER A 91 -3.07 16.82 3.75
N VAL A 92 -2.38 16.86 4.91
CA VAL A 92 -0.92 16.80 5.00
C VAL A 92 -0.41 15.43 4.54
N LEU A 93 -1.04 14.36 5.02
CA LEU A 93 -0.67 12.99 4.66
C LEU A 93 -0.94 12.71 3.16
N ALA A 94 -2.05 13.22 2.63
CA ALA A 94 -2.35 13.13 1.20
C ALA A 94 -1.30 13.85 0.33
N GLY A 95 -0.74 14.96 0.82
CA GLY A 95 0.31 15.72 0.12
C GLY A 95 1.69 15.05 0.11
N GLY A 96 1.96 14.11 1.02
CA GLY A 96 3.22 13.38 1.10
C GLY A 96 3.44 12.37 -0.03
N LEU A 97 2.36 11.83 -0.61
CA LEU A 97 2.39 10.81 -1.67
C LEU A 97 2.43 11.43 -3.08
N ARG A 98 3.41 12.29 -3.37
CA ARG A 98 3.52 12.94 -4.69
C ARG A 98 3.80 11.89 -5.79
N GLY A 99 2.91 11.78 -6.77
CA GLY A 99 3.04 10.86 -7.92
C GLY A 99 2.15 9.61 -7.86
N CYS A 100 1.50 9.33 -6.71
CA CYS A 100 0.50 8.28 -6.59
C CYS A 100 -0.91 8.85 -6.61
N VAL A 101 -1.85 8.17 -7.28
CA VAL A 101 -3.27 8.51 -7.15
C VAL A 101 -3.76 7.99 -5.81
N VAL A 102 -4.02 8.92 -4.88
CA VAL A 102 -4.65 8.63 -3.58
C VAL A 102 -6.16 8.72 -3.73
N ARG A 103 -6.88 7.66 -3.36
CA ARG A 103 -8.35 7.68 -3.30
C ARG A 103 -8.84 7.31 -1.91
N SER A 104 -9.64 8.20 -1.33
CA SER A 104 -10.42 7.95 -0.11
C SER A 104 -11.74 7.26 -0.49
N TRP A 105 -12.05 6.14 0.16
CA TRP A 105 -13.36 5.47 0.12
C TRP A 105 -14.00 5.51 1.51
#